data_AF-A0A0L8V782-F1
#
_entry.id   AF-A0A0L8V782-F1
#
_cell.length_a   1.000
_cell.length_b   1.000
_cell.length_c   1.000
_cell.angle_alpha   90.00
_cell.angle_beta   90.00
_cell.angle_gamma   90.00
#
_symmetry.space_group_name_H-M   'P 1'
#
loop_
_entity.id
_entity.type
_entity.pdbx_description
1 polymer ?
#
loop_
_entity_poly.entity_id
_entity_poly.type
_entity_poly.pdbx_seq_one_letter_code
_entity_poly.pdbx_strand_id
1 'polypeptide(L)'
;MNYLKILLFVALLFSVRFGSAQDLSKHQWENRLVLLLSDHENNTTFQAQLEEFRKDLTGLDERKLIVYQVMPGAYRIGLDDGDAKKSARL
;
A
#
# COMPACT_ATOMS: atom_id res chain seq x y z
N MET A 1 -39.55 8.02 -42.79
CA MET A 1 -38.08 8.23 -42.77
C MET A 1 -37.51 8.48 -41.38
N ASN A 2 -38.29 9.00 -40.42
CA ASN A 2 -37.80 9.31 -39.05
C ASN A 2 -37.61 8.06 -38.18
N TYR A 3 -38.45 7.04 -38.36
CA TYR A 3 -38.33 5.76 -37.64
C TYR A 3 -37.03 5.01 -37.94
N LEU A 4 -36.51 5.10 -39.17
CA LEU A 4 -35.23 4.50 -39.55
C LEU A 4 -34.06 5.18 -38.81
N LYS A 5 -34.14 6.51 -38.64
CA LYS A 5 -33.15 7.27 -37.87
C LYS A 5 -33.20 6.93 -36.38
N ILE A 6 -34.41 6.78 -35.83
CA ILE A 6 -34.62 6.36 -34.44
C ILE A 6 -34.08 4.94 -34.23
N LEU A 7 -34.36 4.02 -35.16
CA LEU A 7 -33.87 2.65 -35.11
C LEU A 7 -32.33 2.59 -35.16
N LEU A 8 -31.72 3.37 -36.07
CA LEU A 8 -30.26 3.50 -36.17
C LEU A 8 -29.65 4.09 -34.90
N PHE A 9 -30.29 5.08 -34.29
CA PHE A 9 -29.84 5.69 -33.05
C PHE A 9 -29.89 4.70 -31.88
N VAL A 10 -30.97 3.92 -31.78
CA VAL A 10 -31.10 2.86 -30.75
C VAL A 10 -30.05 1.77 -30.95
N ALA A 11 -29.79 1.34 -32.20
CA ALA A 11 -28.75 0.36 -32.49
C ALA A 11 -27.33 0.87 -32.10
N LEU A 12 -27.06 2.17 -32.28
CA LEU A 12 -25.80 2.79 -31.87
C LEU A 12 -25.63 2.79 -30.34
N LEU A 13 -26.70 3.03 -29.58
CA LEU A 13 -26.68 2.99 -28.10
C LEU A 13 -26.40 1.58 -27.54
N PHE A 14 -26.85 0.53 -28.23
CA PHE A 14 -26.54 -0.86 -27.86
C PHE A 14 -25.12 -1.30 -28.26
N SER A 15 -24.40 -0.49 -29.05
CA SER A 15 -23.04 -0.79 -29.52
C SER A 15 -21.96 -0.41 -28.52
N VAL A 16 -22.31 0.29 -27.43
CA VAL A 16 -21.38 0.62 -26.34
C VAL A 16 -21.11 -0.65 -25.53
N ARG A 17 -20.27 -1.53 -26.09
CA ARG A 17 -19.79 -2.74 -25.42
C ARG A 17 -19.08 -2.32 -24.13
N PHE A 18 -19.39 -3.04 -23.06
CA PHE A 18 -18.63 -3.07 -21.83
C PHE A 18 -17.14 -3.29 -22.15
N GLY A 19 -16.34 -2.23 -22.04
CA GLY A 19 -14.89 -2.40 -21.96
C GLY A 19 -14.61 -3.20 -20.69
N SER A 20 -14.08 -4.41 -20.83
CA SER A 20 -13.48 -5.11 -19.69
C SER A 20 -12.33 -4.25 -19.20
N ALA A 21 -12.57 -3.48 -18.14
CA ALA A 21 -11.50 -2.82 -17.41
C ALA A 21 -10.48 -3.90 -17.03
N GLN A 22 -9.19 -3.55 -17.02
CA GLN A 22 -8.18 -4.50 -16.61
C GLN A 22 -8.51 -5.03 -15.21
N ASP A 23 -8.39 -6.35 -15.05
CA ASP A 23 -8.55 -6.98 -13.75
C ASP A 23 -7.38 -6.58 -12.84
N LEU A 24 -7.62 -5.54 -12.03
CA LEU A 24 -6.65 -5.00 -11.09
C LEU A 24 -6.48 -5.89 -9.85
N SER A 25 -7.27 -6.97 -9.71
CA SER A 25 -7.14 -7.90 -8.58
C SER A 25 -5.73 -8.52 -8.50
N LYS A 26 -5.04 -8.62 -9.63
CA LYS A 26 -3.67 -9.15 -9.75
C LYS A 26 -2.57 -8.14 -9.38
N HIS A 27 -2.91 -6.87 -9.24
CA HIS A 27 -1.96 -5.78 -8.97
C HIS A 27 -2.26 -5.06 -7.65
N GLN A 28 -2.84 -5.78 -6.68
CA GLN A 28 -3.12 -5.24 -5.35
C GLN A 28 -1.83 -5.15 -4.54
N TRP A 29 -1.54 -3.94 -4.06
CA TRP A 29 -0.52 -3.72 -3.05
C TRP A 29 -1.13 -4.08 -1.70
N GLU A 30 -1.03 -5.36 -1.32
CA GLU A 30 -1.64 -5.85 -0.07
C GLU A 30 -0.95 -5.28 1.17
N ASN A 31 0.35 -5.00 1.09
CA ASN A 31 1.08 -4.27 2.13
C ASN A 31 2.13 -3.38 1.48
N ARG A 32 2.24 -2.14 1.96
CA ARG A 32 3.32 -1.22 1.62
C ARG A 32 4.33 -1.22 2.73
N LEU A 33 5.60 -1.47 2.42
CA LEU A 33 6.66 -1.56 3.42
C LEU A 33 7.38 -0.22 3.57
N VAL A 34 7.59 0.19 4.81
CA VAL A 34 8.49 1.29 5.17
C VAL A 34 9.61 0.71 6.01
N LEU A 35 10.86 0.90 5.57
CA LEU A 35 12.04 0.44 6.30
C LEU A 35 12.68 1.64 7.01
N LEU A 36 12.66 1.64 8.35
CA LEU A 36 13.51 2.53 9.14
C LEU A 36 14.81 1.80 9.43
N LEU A 37 15.88 2.25 8.78
CA LEU A 37 17.22 1.69 8.94
C LEU A 37 18.00 2.53 9.95
N SER A 38 18.63 1.87 10.92
CA SER A 38 19.54 2.53 11.85
C SER A 38 20.62 1.55 12.31
N ASP A 39 21.80 2.05 12.67
CA ASP A 39 22.84 1.22 13.28
C ASP A 39 22.54 0.93 14.75
N HIS A 40 21.81 1.82 15.42
CA HIS A 40 21.54 1.77 16.86
C HIS A 40 20.14 2.30 17.20
N GLU A 41 19.53 1.76 18.27
CA GLU A 41 18.21 2.18 18.77
C GLU A 41 18.20 3.64 19.23
N ASN A 42 19.28 4.10 19.86
CA ASN A 42 19.35 5.44 20.43
C ASN A 42 19.64 6.53 19.40
N ASN A 43 19.59 6.22 18.10
CA ASN A 43 19.74 7.23 17.05
C ASN A 43 18.56 8.20 17.09
N THR A 44 18.85 9.49 17.28
CA THR A 44 17.84 10.53 17.48
C THR A 44 16.92 10.70 16.28
N THR A 45 17.44 10.59 15.05
CA THR A 45 16.64 10.65 13.82
C THR A 45 15.72 9.45 13.69
N PHE A 46 16.21 8.25 13.98
CA PHE A 46 15.41 7.03 13.97
C PHE A 46 14.25 7.10 14.96
N GLN A 47 14.53 7.55 16.20
CA GLN A 47 13.49 7.75 17.21
C GLN A 47 12.48 8.82 16.80
N ALA A 48 12.93 9.94 16.24
CA ALA A 48 12.03 10.98 15.74
C ALA A 48 11.11 10.48 14.61
N GLN A 49 11.62 9.63 13.72
CA GLN A 49 10.81 9.01 12.66
C GLN A 49 9.78 8.02 13.22
N LEU A 50 10.17 7.20 14.22
CA LEU A 50 9.22 6.32 14.92
C LEU A 50 8.09 7.12 15.56
N GLU A 51 8.43 8.20 16.26
CA GLU A 51 7.44 9.09 16.87
C GLU A 51 6.52 9.74 15.83
N GLU A 52 7.04 10.12 14.65
CA GLU A 52 6.20 10.64 13.58
C GLU A 52 5.17 9.61 13.08
N PHE A 53 5.58 8.35 12.91
CA PHE A 53 4.66 7.29 12.52
C PHE A 53 3.65 6.94 13.63
N ARG A 54 4.02 7.07 14.90
CA ARG A 54 3.12 6.84 16.05
C ARG A 54 2.00 7.89 16.15
N LYS A 55 2.15 9.07 15.55
CA LYS A 55 1.13 10.15 15.58
C LYS A 55 -0.13 9.84 14.77
N ASP A 56 -0.04 9.00 13.75
CA ASP A 56 -1.15 8.72 12.83
C ASP A 56 -1.23 7.23 12.46
N LEU A 57 -1.56 6.39 13.46
CA LEU A 57 -1.73 4.96 13.25
C LEU A 57 -2.88 4.65 12.27
N THR A 58 -3.95 5.44 12.30
CA THR A 58 -5.08 5.31 11.36
C THR A 58 -4.61 5.51 9.92
N GLY A 59 -3.82 6.56 9.66
CA GLY A 59 -3.27 6.82 8.34
C GLY A 59 -2.27 5.76 7.87
N LEU A 60 -1.66 5.00 8.77
CA LEU A 60 -0.87 3.81 8.39
C LEU A 60 -1.77 2.66 7.97
N ASP A 61 -2.83 2.39 8.73
CA ASP A 61 -3.78 1.30 8.47
C ASP A 61 -4.59 1.52 7.18
N GLU A 62 -5.15 2.72 6.98
CA GLU A 62 -5.84 3.10 5.74
C GLU A 62 -4.94 2.95 4.51
N ARG A 63 -3.64 3.13 4.71
CA ARG A 63 -2.64 2.98 3.66
C ARG A 63 -2.02 1.57 3.63
N LYS A 64 -2.44 0.61 4.44
CA LYS A 64 -1.82 -0.73 4.51
C LYS A 64 -0.30 -0.64 4.66
N LEU A 65 0.21 0.35 5.40
CA LEU A 65 1.63 0.57 5.61
C LEU A 65 2.11 -0.27 6.79
N ILE A 66 3.10 -1.12 6.55
CA ILE A 66 3.81 -1.87 7.60
C ILE A 66 5.20 -1.28 7.76
N VAL A 67 5.47 -0.81 8.97
CA VAL A 67 6.77 -0.29 9.35
C VAL A 67 7.67 -1.42 9.82
N TYR A 68 8.91 -1.46 9.31
CA TYR A 68 9.97 -2.34 9.78
C TYR A 68 11.07 -1.48 10.38
N GLN A 69 11.47 -1.83 11.59
CA GLN A 69 12.66 -1.28 12.22
C GLN A 69 13.81 -2.24 11.93
N VAL A 70 14.85 -1.80 11.22
CA VAL A 70 15.92 -2.69 10.77
C VAL A 70 17.26 -2.18 11.29
N MET A 71 18.01 -3.11 11.90
CA MET A 71 19.32 -2.87 12.49
C MET A 71 20.30 -3.98 12.10
N PRO A 72 21.61 -3.80 12.32
CA PRO A 72 22.58 -4.86 12.08
C PRO A 72 22.20 -6.16 12.84
N GLY A 73 21.89 -7.21 12.08
CA GLY A 73 21.57 -8.54 12.61
C GLY A 73 20.16 -8.73 13.18
N ALA A 74 19.31 -7.70 13.19
CA ALA A 74 17.96 -7.81 13.74
C ALA A 74 16.95 -6.87 13.09
N TYR A 75 15.66 -7.18 13.23
CA TYR A 75 14.57 -6.32 12.81
C TYR A 75 13.34 -6.47 13.70
N ARG A 76 12.48 -5.45 13.74
CA ARG A 76 11.13 -5.50 14.32
C ARG A 76 10.10 -5.16 13.25
N ILE A 77 8.88 -5.66 13.45
CA ILE A 77 7.73 -5.34 12.62
C ILE A 77 6.77 -4.51 13.48
N GLY A 78 6.30 -3.40 12.94
CA GLY A 78 5.46 -2.44 13.64
C GLY A 78 6.25 -1.34 14.33
N LEU A 79 5.53 -0.56 15.12
CA LEU A 79 6.03 0.62 15.82
C LEU A 79 6.32 0.35 17.30
N ASP A 80 6.01 -0.85 17.80
CA ASP A 80 6.23 -1.21 19.20
C ASP A 80 7.69 -1.63 19.44
N ASP A 81 8.17 -1.42 20.66
CA ASP A 81 9.53 -1.77 21.10
C ASP A 81 9.65 -3.25 21.50
N GLY A 82 8.84 -4.12 20.90
CA GLY A 82 8.81 -5.55 21.18
C GLY A 82 10.10 -6.29 20.80
N ASP A 83 10.11 -7.61 20.97
CA ASP A 83 11.31 -8.41 20.75
C ASP A 83 11.84 -8.31 19.31
N ALA A 84 13.13 -7.95 19.20
CA ALA A 84 13.81 -7.94 17.91
C ALA A 84 14.00 -9.35 17.37
N LYS A 85 13.59 -9.56 16.12
CA LYS A 85 13.77 -10.81 15.38
C LYS A 85 15.15 -10.80 14.72
N LYS A 86 15.89 -11.90 14.80
CA LYS A 86 17.18 -12.02 14.10
C LYS A 86 16.97 -11.99 12.59
N SER A 87 17.80 -11.23 11.88
CA SER A 87 17.81 -11.28 10.42
C SER A 87 18.45 -12.58 9.94
N ALA A 88 17.94 -13.13 8.83
CA ALA A 88 18.58 -14.27 8.18
C ALA A 88 19.95 -13.82 7.65
N ARG A 89 20.98 -14.67 7.85
CA ARG A 89 22.26 -14.48 7.16
C ARG A 89 22.04 -14.85 5.69
N LEU A 90 22.28 -13.90 4.80
CA LEU A 90 22.41 -14.14 3.36
C LEU A 90 23.75 -14.82 3.06
#